data_AF-A0A200RAD6-F1
#
_entry.id   AF-A0A200RAD6-F1
#
_cell.length_a   1.000
_cell.length_b   1.000
_cell.length_c   1.000
_cell.angle_alpha   90.00
_cell.angle_beta   90.00
_cell.angle_gamma   90.00
#
_symmetry.space_group_name_H-M   'P 1'
#
loop_
_entity.id
_entity.type
_entity.pdbx_description
1 polymer ?
#
loop_
_entity_poly.entity_id
_entity_poly.type
_entity_poly.pdbx_seq_one_letter_code
_entity_poly.pdbx_strand_id
1 'polypeptide(L)'
;MDSATRSSKPSSNISDIVYRFAKVCRLRSVGVFSNENPNPNHHHHQNNICKKNGSNKASSDGTEDTECSDQKIHPQPTQIETHEDVAAIAVLKLFDTISALKLAYIELQEGHIPYSPEKIQAADDRIVSELKTLSEIKRSFKNISKPKSSSSLSGPILVEELQNHQFQLEKLQCQIQIKDSDILKLQQEVQELDRKNQELDSMIKQKALDEKRSQPKTFSHAFKAATKSIHDFAKPLISLMKASAWDLDLAVNSIEDSINYSKRSHKKYAFEAYLSRRMFHGFSIKYLSLDDILRFKDPFDALIEYPDSEFAKFCRSKYLLVVHSRMETAFFGNLDQRSFVLSGGHPRTPLYQAFVKMAKCVWVLQAMAASNDSKAEIFGVQRGSEFSELYMEDVVEDKDDTPKPNSKSRLRVGLMIMPGFKIGQTVFRSRVYLTS
;
A
#
# COMPACT_ATOMS: atom_id res chain seq x y z
N MET A 1 59.03 -8.92 41.70
CA MET A 1 58.21 -7.78 41.25
C MET A 1 57.41 -8.22 40.05
N ASP A 2 56.15 -7.86 40.09
CA ASP A 2 55.02 -8.39 39.34
C ASP A 2 55.03 -8.02 37.85
N SER A 3 54.35 -8.83 37.04
CA SER A 3 53.26 -8.30 36.20
C SER A 3 52.27 -9.43 35.87
N ALA A 4 50.99 -9.12 35.94
CA ALA A 4 49.91 -10.11 36.00
C ALA A 4 49.05 -10.15 34.73
N THR A 5 48.52 -11.34 34.45
CA THR A 5 47.50 -11.62 33.45
C THR A 5 46.21 -10.81 33.68
N ARG A 6 45.59 -10.28 32.62
CA ARG A 6 44.13 -10.09 32.56
C ARG A 6 43.60 -9.96 31.12
N SER A 7 42.69 -10.86 30.77
CA SER A 7 41.88 -10.80 29.56
C SER A 7 40.62 -9.97 29.79
N SER A 8 40.25 -9.10 28.84
CA SER A 8 39.01 -8.33 28.86
C SER A 8 37.92 -9.05 28.05
N LYS A 9 36.72 -9.18 28.64
CA LYS A 9 35.47 -9.52 27.93
C LYS A 9 34.60 -8.26 27.85
N PRO A 10 33.97 -7.95 26.70
CA PRO A 10 32.91 -6.95 26.65
C PRO A 10 31.57 -7.57 27.10
N SER A 11 30.85 -6.91 28.00
CA SER A 11 29.48 -7.25 28.37
C SER A 11 28.49 -6.59 27.39
N SER A 12 27.66 -7.41 26.74
CA SER A 12 26.72 -6.96 25.70
C SER A 12 25.40 -6.44 26.28
N ASN A 13 25.13 -5.15 26.04
CA ASN A 13 23.98 -4.42 26.61
C ASN A 13 22.63 -4.71 25.89
N ILE A 14 22.48 -5.91 25.32
CA ILE A 14 21.37 -6.27 24.41
C ILE A 14 20.07 -6.51 25.17
N SER A 15 20.15 -7.06 26.39
CA SER A 15 18.97 -7.41 27.19
C SER A 15 18.12 -6.19 27.57
N ASP A 16 18.75 -5.05 27.91
CA ASP A 16 18.02 -3.82 28.27
C ASP A 16 17.34 -3.18 27.06
N ILE A 17 17.95 -3.27 25.87
CA ILE A 17 17.37 -2.78 24.61
C ILE A 17 16.13 -3.61 24.24
N VAL A 18 16.20 -4.94 24.33
CA VAL A 18 15.05 -5.83 24.05
C VAL A 18 13.92 -5.61 25.05
N TYR A 19 14.23 -5.43 26.33
CA TYR A 19 13.23 -5.13 27.36
C TYR A 19 12.51 -3.78 27.13
N ARG A 20 13.25 -2.74 26.74
CA ARG A 20 12.65 -1.43 26.38
C ARG A 20 11.78 -1.54 25.13
N PHE A 21 12.20 -2.28 24.10
CA PHE A 21 11.42 -2.48 22.88
C PHE A 21 10.11 -3.23 23.14
N ALA A 22 10.16 -4.29 23.95
CA ALA A 22 8.97 -5.06 24.36
C ALA A 22 7.95 -4.23 25.16
N LYS A 23 8.41 -3.20 25.89
CA LYS A 23 7.53 -2.26 26.61
C LYS A 23 6.81 -1.28 25.68
N VAL A 24 7.43 -0.91 24.55
CA VAL A 24 6.84 -0.01 23.53
C VAL A 24 5.84 -0.74 22.62
N CYS A 25 6.05 -2.02 22.33
CA CYS A 25 5.20 -2.78 21.40
C CYS A 25 3.84 -3.25 21.96
N ARG A 26 3.44 -2.86 23.18
CA ARG A 26 2.09 -3.16 23.73
C ARG A 26 1.03 -2.19 23.20
N LEU A 27 0.81 -2.23 21.89
CA LEU A 27 -0.33 -1.59 21.24
C LEU A 27 -1.64 -2.24 21.72
N ARG A 28 -2.59 -1.43 22.19
CA ARG A 28 -3.95 -1.87 22.47
C ARG A 28 -4.64 -2.27 21.16
N SER A 29 -4.98 -3.54 21.01
CA SER A 29 -6.03 -3.94 20.07
C SER A 29 -7.38 -3.49 20.64
N VAL A 30 -7.98 -2.46 20.05
CA VAL A 30 -9.36 -2.06 20.35
C VAL A 30 -10.28 -2.88 19.44
N GLY A 31 -10.86 -3.94 19.99
CA GLY A 31 -11.89 -4.71 19.30
C GLY A 31 -13.20 -3.93 19.24
N VAL A 32 -13.82 -3.89 18.06
CA VAL A 32 -15.14 -3.29 17.82
C VAL A 32 -16.21 -4.34 18.06
N PHE A 33 -17.08 -4.13 19.06
CA PHE A 33 -18.41 -4.77 19.15
C PHE A 33 -19.43 -3.83 19.80
N SER A 34 -20.68 -3.91 19.34
CA SER A 34 -21.77 -2.99 19.67
C SER A 34 -22.50 -3.35 20.95
N ASN A 35 -23.15 -2.36 21.58
CA ASN A 35 -24.07 -2.53 22.70
C ASN A 35 -25.41 -3.13 22.25
N GLU A 36 -25.90 -4.13 23.00
CA GLU A 36 -27.33 -4.36 23.25
C GLU A 36 -27.50 -4.86 24.70
N ASN A 37 -28.66 -4.56 25.31
CA ASN A 37 -29.03 -4.78 26.72
C ASN A 37 -30.58 -5.00 26.73
N PRO A 38 -31.27 -5.53 27.77
CA PRO A 38 -30.84 -5.66 29.17
C PRO A 38 -31.35 -6.86 30.03
N ASN A 39 -30.85 -6.93 31.28
CA ASN A 39 -31.55 -7.35 32.53
C ASN A 39 -31.83 -8.86 32.81
N PRO A 40 -32.16 -9.28 34.07
CA PRO A 40 -31.32 -9.21 35.29
C PRO A 40 -31.36 -10.48 36.20
N ASN A 41 -30.40 -10.67 37.13
CA ASN A 41 -30.65 -11.04 38.56
C ASN A 41 -29.42 -11.51 39.39
N HIS A 42 -29.57 -11.33 40.72
CA HIS A 42 -28.94 -12.01 41.87
C HIS A 42 -27.60 -11.56 42.52
N HIS A 43 -27.66 -11.67 43.86
CA HIS A 43 -26.71 -11.37 44.94
C HIS A 43 -25.31 -12.02 44.77
N HIS A 44 -24.20 -11.49 45.31
CA HIS A 44 -23.93 -11.42 46.76
C HIS A 44 -22.68 -10.58 47.14
N HIS A 45 -22.76 -9.92 48.30
CA HIS A 45 -21.78 -9.75 49.41
C HIS A 45 -20.23 -9.67 49.26
N GLN A 46 -19.69 -8.96 50.26
CA GLN A 46 -18.30 -8.87 50.80
C GLN A 46 -17.31 -8.04 49.97
N ASN A 47 -16.75 -6.91 50.44
CA ASN A 47 -16.07 -6.53 51.71
C ASN A 47 -14.53 -6.58 51.60
N ASN A 48 -13.94 -5.41 51.92
CA ASN A 48 -12.72 -5.18 52.72
C ASN A 48 -11.42 -4.64 52.05
N ILE A 49 -11.10 -3.39 52.47
CA ILE A 49 -9.85 -2.96 53.14
C ILE A 49 -8.54 -3.14 52.33
N CYS A 50 -7.91 -2.10 51.76
CA CYS A 50 -7.29 -0.89 52.35
C CYS A 50 -5.95 -1.12 53.10
N LYS A 51 -4.85 -0.57 52.54
CA LYS A 51 -3.61 -0.01 53.15
C LYS A 51 -2.64 0.29 51.99
N LYS A 52 -2.24 1.51 51.58
CA LYS A 52 -1.92 2.82 52.22
C LYS A 52 -0.47 2.94 52.72
N ASN A 53 0.18 4.05 52.32
CA ASN A 53 1.52 4.58 52.69
C ASN A 53 2.71 3.80 52.09
N GLY A 54 3.82 4.40 51.65
CA GLY A 54 4.39 5.77 51.75
C GLY A 54 5.93 5.62 51.91
N SER A 55 6.84 6.56 51.64
CA SER A 55 6.82 7.96 51.16
C SER A 55 8.27 8.42 50.90
N ASN A 56 8.49 9.51 50.14
CA ASN A 56 9.71 10.37 50.17
C ASN A 56 11.04 9.74 49.65
N LYS A 57 12.05 10.44 49.07
CA LYS A 57 12.41 11.82 48.65
C LYS A 57 13.59 11.66 47.63
N ALA A 58 14.11 12.60 46.82
CA ALA A 58 13.77 13.95 46.33
C ALA A 58 14.78 14.35 45.20
N SER A 59 14.63 15.54 44.59
CA SER A 59 15.55 16.19 43.62
C SER A 59 15.71 15.54 42.23
N SER A 60 15.82 16.29 41.12
CA SER A 60 15.67 17.75 40.89
C SER A 60 15.51 18.04 39.39
N ASP A 61 14.87 19.18 39.09
CA ASP A 61 15.04 20.06 37.91
C ASP A 61 14.30 19.77 36.59
N GLY A 62 13.86 20.85 35.94
CA GLY A 62 13.60 20.90 34.49
C GLY A 62 12.16 21.09 33.98
N THR A 63 11.76 22.35 33.80
CA THR A 63 10.77 22.86 32.82
C THR A 63 9.27 22.62 33.02
N GLU A 64 8.49 23.66 32.67
CA GLU A 64 7.08 23.87 33.02
C GLU A 64 6.17 23.59 31.81
N ASP A 65 5.14 22.76 31.99
CA ASP A 65 4.01 22.64 31.05
C ASP A 65 2.69 22.90 31.81
N THR A 66 1.79 23.65 31.17
CA THR A 66 0.57 24.16 31.80
C THR A 66 -0.56 23.12 31.79
N GLU A 67 -0.71 22.35 32.87
CA GLU A 67 -1.88 21.50 33.09
C GLU A 67 -3.10 22.33 33.50
N CYS A 68 -4.18 22.26 32.71
CA CYS A 68 -5.49 22.83 33.08
C CYS A 68 -6.39 21.71 33.63
N SER A 69 -6.75 21.79 34.90
CA SER A 69 -7.45 20.72 35.62
C SER A 69 -8.90 20.53 35.21
N ASP A 70 -9.22 19.37 34.62
CA ASP A 70 -10.60 18.90 34.42
C ASP A 70 -11.29 18.59 35.76
N GLN A 71 -12.03 19.54 36.32
CA GLN A 71 -12.93 19.27 37.45
C GLN A 71 -14.25 18.67 36.96
N LYS A 72 -14.43 17.36 37.19
CA LYS A 72 -15.72 16.68 37.02
C LYS A 72 -16.72 17.15 38.08
N ILE A 73 -17.70 17.94 37.67
CA ILE A 73 -18.85 18.30 38.50
C ILE A 73 -19.82 17.12 38.56
N HIS A 74 -20.07 16.58 39.75
CA HIS A 74 -21.16 15.64 40.02
C HIS A 74 -22.31 16.39 40.72
N PRO A 75 -23.57 16.28 40.26
CA PRO A 75 -24.70 16.83 40.98
C PRO A 75 -25.09 15.92 42.16
N GLN A 76 -25.26 16.50 43.34
CA GLN A 76 -26.08 15.93 44.41
C GLN A 76 -27.33 16.80 44.61
N PRO A 77 -28.52 16.20 44.79
CA PRO A 77 -29.73 16.95 45.06
C PRO A 77 -29.84 17.27 46.56
N THR A 78 -29.93 18.55 46.91
CA THR A 78 -30.27 18.99 48.26
C THR A 78 -31.64 19.63 48.22
N GLN A 79 -32.64 18.97 48.80
CA GLN A 79 -33.97 19.55 48.98
C GLN A 79 -33.90 20.72 49.96
N ILE A 80 -34.33 21.89 49.53
CA ILE A 80 -34.55 23.06 50.38
C ILE A 80 -35.89 23.65 49.93
N GLU A 81 -36.95 23.43 50.71
CA GLU A 81 -38.23 24.12 50.53
C GLU A 81 -38.09 25.59 50.94
N THR A 82 -37.49 26.39 50.07
CA THR A 82 -37.55 27.85 50.09
C THR A 82 -38.58 28.34 49.07
N HIS A 83 -38.89 29.64 49.14
CA HIS A 83 -39.96 30.31 48.39
C HIS A 83 -39.86 30.22 46.84
N GLU A 84 -38.78 29.64 46.31
CA GLU A 84 -38.61 29.25 44.90
C GLU A 84 -39.52 28.07 44.51
N ASP A 85 -39.74 27.10 45.40
CA ASP A 85 -40.49 25.87 45.07
C ASP A 85 -41.97 26.17 44.77
N VAL A 86 -42.57 27.12 45.51
CA VAL A 86 -43.93 27.63 45.23
C VAL A 86 -44.02 28.27 43.84
N ALA A 87 -42.96 28.94 43.38
CA ALA A 87 -42.90 29.54 42.05
C ALA A 87 -42.66 28.47 40.96
N ALA A 88 -41.78 27.50 41.20
CA ALA A 88 -41.54 26.37 40.31
C ALA A 88 -42.81 25.51 40.12
N ILE A 89 -43.51 25.18 41.21
CA ILE A 89 -44.81 24.48 41.19
C ILE A 89 -45.87 25.30 40.44
N ALA A 90 -45.88 26.63 40.55
CA ALA A 90 -46.79 27.49 39.78
C ALA A 90 -46.46 27.49 38.27
N VAL A 91 -45.19 27.42 37.89
CA VAL A 91 -44.74 27.32 36.49
C VAL A 91 -45.08 25.94 35.90
N LEU A 92 -44.90 24.85 36.66
CA LEU A 92 -45.31 23.51 36.22
C LEU A 92 -46.83 23.45 35.98
N LYS A 93 -47.64 23.91 36.93
CA LYS A 93 -49.10 24.01 36.78
C LYS A 93 -49.51 24.87 35.58
N LEU A 94 -48.78 25.94 35.27
CA LEU A 94 -49.01 26.76 34.08
C LEU A 94 -48.80 25.95 32.78
N PHE A 95 -47.73 25.16 32.68
CA PHE A 95 -47.47 24.32 31.51
C PHE A 95 -48.49 23.19 31.37
N ASP A 96 -48.92 22.58 32.48
CA ASP A 96 -49.98 21.56 32.47
C ASP A 96 -51.30 22.14 31.98
N THR A 97 -51.74 23.28 32.52
CA THR A 97 -52.97 23.99 32.08
C THR A 97 -52.90 24.41 30.61
N ILE A 98 -51.76 24.92 30.13
CA ILE A 98 -51.59 25.26 28.70
C ILE A 98 -51.67 24.00 27.82
N SER A 99 -51.18 22.86 28.30
CA SER A 99 -51.24 21.58 27.57
C SER A 99 -52.65 21.01 27.54
N ALA A 100 -53.39 21.08 28.66
CA ALA A 100 -54.80 20.73 28.74
C ALA A 100 -55.67 21.61 27.84
N LEU A 101 -55.41 22.93 27.80
CA LEU A 101 -56.08 23.87 26.90
C LEU A 101 -55.83 23.55 25.42
N LYS A 102 -54.60 23.17 25.05
CA LYS A 102 -54.28 22.70 23.68
C LYS A 102 -55.03 21.42 23.33
N LEU A 103 -55.13 20.47 24.27
CA LEU A 103 -55.88 19.23 24.05
C LEU A 103 -57.38 19.50 23.85
N ALA A 104 -57.98 20.34 24.70
CA ALA A 104 -59.38 20.74 24.56
C ALA A 104 -59.66 21.48 23.23
N TYR A 105 -58.68 22.24 22.71
CA TYR A 105 -58.76 22.85 21.38
C TYR A 105 -58.71 21.82 20.24
N ILE A 106 -57.96 20.72 20.39
CA ILE A 106 -57.97 19.60 19.43
C ILE A 106 -59.32 18.86 19.49
N GLU A 107 -59.84 18.60 20.69
CA GLU A 107 -61.17 17.99 20.88
C GLU A 107 -62.30 18.83 20.24
N LEU A 108 -62.18 20.17 20.30
CA LEU A 108 -63.07 21.09 19.58
C LEU A 108 -62.97 20.92 18.05
N GLN A 109 -61.75 20.83 17.51
CA GLN A 109 -61.52 20.59 16.08
C GLN A 109 -62.06 19.22 15.62
N GLU A 110 -61.89 18.17 16.42
CA GLU A 110 -62.45 16.84 16.16
C GLU A 110 -63.98 16.83 16.20
N GLY A 111 -64.60 17.63 17.08
CA GLY A 111 -66.06 17.81 17.16
C GLY A 111 -66.69 18.38 15.89
N HIS A 112 -65.91 19.03 15.02
CA HIS A 112 -66.40 19.57 13.75
C HIS A 112 -66.46 18.53 12.60
N ILE A 113 -65.71 17.42 12.66
CA ILE A 113 -65.65 16.43 11.57
C ILE A 113 -65.56 14.98 12.11
N PRO A 114 -66.64 14.17 12.01
CA PRO A 114 -68.00 14.54 11.62
C PRO A 114 -68.65 15.50 12.62
N TYR A 115 -69.45 16.45 12.12
CA TYR A 115 -70.09 17.48 12.96
C TYR A 115 -70.93 16.85 14.09
N SER A 116 -70.53 17.13 15.34
CA SER A 116 -71.13 16.57 16.54
C SER A 116 -71.30 17.69 17.58
N PRO A 117 -72.51 18.27 17.74
CA PRO A 117 -72.71 19.43 18.59
C PRO A 117 -72.40 19.14 20.08
N GLU A 118 -72.65 17.92 20.53
CA GLU A 118 -72.34 17.45 21.88
C GLU A 118 -70.83 17.47 22.18
N LYS A 119 -69.99 17.06 21.22
CA LYS A 119 -68.53 17.12 21.34
C LYS A 119 -68.01 18.56 21.33
N ILE A 120 -68.57 19.40 20.44
CA ILE A 120 -68.24 20.82 20.35
C ILE A 120 -68.55 21.52 21.69
N GLN A 121 -69.72 21.26 22.27
CA GLN A 121 -70.11 21.83 23.56
C GLN A 121 -69.22 21.35 24.71
N ALA A 122 -68.95 20.03 24.79
CA ALA A 122 -68.08 19.48 25.82
C ALA A 122 -66.63 20.02 25.74
N ALA A 123 -66.11 20.25 24.52
CA ALA A 123 -64.80 20.85 24.31
C ALA A 123 -64.78 22.34 24.67
N ASP A 124 -65.84 23.10 24.35
CA ASP A 124 -65.97 24.52 24.72
C ASP A 124 -66.04 24.70 26.25
N ASP A 125 -66.87 23.91 26.93
CA ASP A 125 -66.94 23.88 28.41
C ASP A 125 -65.56 23.59 29.04
N ARG A 126 -64.78 22.68 28.44
CA ARG A 126 -63.42 22.35 28.88
C ARG A 126 -62.43 23.49 28.62
N ILE A 127 -62.48 24.14 27.46
CA ILE A 127 -61.68 25.35 27.15
C ILE A 127 -61.99 26.46 28.15
N VAL A 128 -63.26 26.71 28.45
CA VAL A 128 -63.70 27.71 29.44
C VAL A 128 -63.21 27.35 30.85
N SER A 129 -63.16 26.06 31.20
CA SER A 129 -62.58 25.58 32.46
C SER A 129 -61.07 25.88 32.54
N GLU A 130 -60.29 25.52 31.52
CA GLU A 130 -58.84 25.75 31.53
C GLU A 130 -58.45 27.24 31.43
N LEU A 131 -59.28 28.08 30.82
CA LEU A 131 -59.09 29.53 30.86
C LEU A 131 -59.37 30.14 32.24
N LYS A 132 -60.26 29.53 33.04
CA LYS A 132 -60.48 29.92 34.45
C LYS A 132 -59.29 29.53 35.32
N THR A 133 -58.78 28.31 35.22
CA THR A 133 -57.59 27.86 35.97
C THR A 133 -56.36 28.70 35.62
N LEU A 134 -56.15 29.03 34.33
CA LEU A 134 -55.09 29.95 33.88
C LEU A 134 -55.21 31.35 34.51
N SER A 135 -56.44 31.87 34.65
CA SER A 135 -56.72 33.16 35.29
C SER A 135 -56.46 33.13 36.81
N GLU A 136 -56.68 31.99 37.47
CA GLU A 136 -56.35 31.78 38.88
C GLU A 136 -54.83 31.71 39.12
N ILE A 137 -54.10 30.97 38.28
CA ILE A 137 -52.63 30.92 38.30
C ILE A 137 -52.04 32.32 38.06
N LYS A 138 -52.59 33.09 37.11
CA LYS A 138 -52.20 34.49 36.87
C LYS A 138 -52.46 35.38 38.08
N ARG A 139 -53.56 35.16 38.82
CA ARG A 139 -53.92 35.94 40.01
C ARG A 139 -53.04 35.59 41.21
N SER A 140 -52.70 34.32 41.42
CA SER A 140 -51.78 33.91 42.50
C SER A 140 -50.37 34.44 42.26
N PHE A 141 -49.83 34.31 41.04
CA PHE A 141 -48.52 34.86 40.68
C PHE A 141 -48.45 36.39 40.86
N LYS A 142 -49.49 37.13 40.46
CA LYS A 142 -49.57 38.59 40.66
C LYS A 142 -49.62 38.99 42.15
N ASN A 143 -50.14 38.13 43.03
CA ASN A 143 -50.14 38.37 44.47
C ASN A 143 -48.77 38.07 45.12
N ILE A 144 -48.05 37.06 44.62
CA ILE A 144 -46.66 36.75 45.02
C ILE A 144 -45.70 37.89 44.64
N SER A 145 -45.91 38.51 43.47
CA SER A 145 -45.01 39.54 42.91
C SER A 145 -45.22 40.98 43.42
N LYS A 146 -45.97 41.21 44.52
CA LYS A 146 -46.11 42.56 45.10
C LYS A 146 -44.92 42.89 46.03
N PRO A 147 -44.07 43.89 45.71
CA PRO A 147 -42.92 44.20 46.54
C PRO A 147 -43.31 44.99 47.80
N LYS A 148 -42.80 44.57 48.96
CA LYS A 148 -42.57 45.50 50.09
C LYS A 148 -41.32 46.32 49.78
N SER A 149 -41.38 47.62 50.03
CA SER A 149 -40.35 48.58 49.68
C SER A 149 -39.13 48.54 50.59
N SER A 150 -37.96 48.25 50.03
CA SER A 150 -36.67 48.80 50.46
C SER A 150 -35.68 48.79 49.29
N SER A 151 -34.91 49.86 49.14
CA SER A 151 -34.01 50.07 48.00
C SER A 151 -32.56 49.66 48.31
N SER A 152 -31.75 49.62 47.24
CA SER A 152 -30.31 49.86 47.27
C SER A 152 -29.42 48.84 48.01
N LEU A 153 -28.92 47.84 47.26
CA LEU A 153 -27.59 47.24 47.49
C LEU A 153 -26.99 46.51 46.27
N SER A 154 -27.74 46.29 45.18
CA SER A 154 -27.32 45.44 44.05
C SER A 154 -26.32 46.07 43.05
N GLY A 155 -25.91 47.34 43.22
CA GLY A 155 -25.10 48.05 42.24
C GLY A 155 -23.68 47.49 42.03
N PRO A 156 -22.85 47.38 43.10
CA PRO A 156 -21.46 46.95 42.96
C PRO A 156 -21.32 45.48 42.51
N ILE A 157 -22.16 44.59 43.06
CA ILE A 157 -22.12 43.14 42.79
C ILE A 157 -22.40 42.86 41.31
N LEU A 158 -23.42 43.53 40.72
CA LEU A 158 -23.72 43.38 39.29
C LEU A 158 -22.61 43.90 38.38
N VAL A 159 -21.85 44.93 38.80
CA VAL A 159 -20.73 45.47 38.01
C VAL A 159 -19.54 44.50 38.00
N GLU A 160 -19.20 43.91 39.14
CA GLU A 160 -18.12 42.92 39.26
C GLU A 160 -18.46 41.62 38.51
N GLU A 161 -19.72 41.19 38.54
CA GLU A 161 -20.19 40.03 37.77
C GLU A 161 -20.18 40.30 36.25
N LEU A 162 -20.61 41.50 35.81
CA LEU A 162 -20.49 41.91 34.40
C LEU A 162 -19.04 41.97 33.92
N GLN A 163 -18.10 42.45 34.75
CA GLN A 163 -16.66 42.45 34.43
C GLN A 163 -16.09 41.03 34.32
N ASN A 164 -16.48 40.12 35.22
CA ASN A 164 -16.10 38.71 35.12
C ASN A 164 -16.64 38.05 33.84
N HIS A 165 -17.88 38.34 33.45
CA HIS A 165 -18.47 37.85 32.20
C HIS A 165 -17.73 38.41 30.98
N GLN A 166 -17.37 39.69 30.99
CA GLN A 166 -16.58 40.31 29.91
C GLN A 166 -15.20 39.65 29.76
N PHE A 167 -14.47 39.43 30.87
CA PHE A 167 -13.18 38.74 30.84
C PHE A 167 -13.29 37.30 30.32
N GLN A 168 -14.35 36.57 30.69
CA GLN A 168 -14.61 35.23 30.15
C GLN A 168 -14.90 35.24 28.64
N LEU A 169 -15.65 36.23 28.15
CA LEU A 169 -15.90 36.41 26.71
C LEU A 169 -14.61 36.71 25.94
N GLU A 170 -13.76 37.60 26.44
CA GLU A 170 -12.45 37.90 25.84
C GLU A 170 -11.55 36.64 25.82
N LYS A 171 -11.52 35.85 26.90
CA LYS A 171 -10.80 34.57 26.97
C LYS A 171 -11.34 33.53 25.97
N LEU A 172 -12.65 33.46 25.76
CA LEU A 172 -13.26 32.59 24.75
C LEU A 172 -12.96 33.08 23.32
N GLN A 173 -12.99 34.39 23.08
CA GLN A 173 -12.66 34.99 21.80
C GLN A 173 -11.20 34.71 21.39
N CYS A 174 -10.25 34.84 22.32
CA CYS A 174 -8.86 34.44 22.09
C CYS A 174 -8.71 32.95 21.76
N GLN A 175 -9.44 32.06 22.46
CA GLN A 175 -9.43 30.63 22.15
C GLN A 175 -10.00 30.33 20.76
N ILE A 176 -11.08 31.00 20.36
CA ILE A 176 -11.66 30.88 19.01
C ILE A 176 -10.62 31.29 17.97
N GLN A 177 -9.96 32.44 18.11
CA GLN A 177 -8.92 32.90 17.18
C GLN A 177 -7.73 31.93 17.05
N ILE A 178 -7.30 31.31 18.17
CA ILE A 178 -6.26 30.26 18.14
C ILE A 178 -6.76 29.04 17.36
N LYS A 179 -7.98 28.57 17.63
CA LYS A 179 -8.57 27.42 16.93
C LYS A 179 -8.82 27.70 15.45
N ASP A 180 -9.22 28.90 15.07
CA ASP A 180 -9.36 29.31 13.66
C ASP A 180 -8.00 29.30 12.95
N SER A 181 -6.92 29.76 13.62
CA SER A 181 -5.55 29.66 13.10
C SER A 181 -5.12 28.20 12.89
N ASP A 182 -5.43 27.30 13.83
CA ASP A 182 -5.11 25.88 13.71
C ASP A 182 -5.95 25.18 12.63
N ILE A 183 -7.24 25.53 12.48
CA ILE A 183 -8.11 25.06 11.40
C ILE A 183 -7.53 25.46 10.03
N LEU A 184 -7.08 26.70 9.87
CA LEU A 184 -6.46 27.16 8.61
C LEU A 184 -5.17 26.41 8.28
N LYS A 185 -4.30 26.13 9.28
CA LYS A 185 -3.09 25.32 9.08
C LYS A 185 -3.43 23.89 8.65
N LEU A 186 -4.38 23.24 9.33
CA LEU A 186 -4.82 21.88 9.02
C LEU A 186 -5.47 21.80 7.62
N GLN A 187 -6.25 22.81 7.24
CA GLN A 187 -6.82 22.89 5.88
C GLN A 187 -5.74 23.01 4.80
N GLN A 188 -4.68 23.79 5.04
CA GLN A 188 -3.52 23.88 4.13
C GLN A 188 -2.76 22.55 4.05
N GLU A 189 -2.55 21.86 5.17
CA GLU A 189 -1.90 20.56 5.20
C GLU A 189 -2.69 19.49 4.42
N VAL A 190 -4.01 19.45 4.59
CA VAL A 190 -4.91 18.57 3.82
C VAL A 190 -4.82 18.86 2.32
N GLN A 191 -4.83 20.13 1.90
CA GLN A 191 -4.71 20.49 0.49
C GLN A 191 -3.37 20.06 -0.14
N GLU A 192 -2.26 20.21 0.59
CA GLU A 192 -0.94 19.79 0.11
C GLU A 192 -0.78 18.26 0.11
N LEU A 193 -1.42 17.54 1.05
CA LEU A 193 -1.50 16.09 1.01
C LEU A 193 -2.36 15.59 -0.16
N ASP A 194 -3.51 16.22 -0.44
CA ASP A 194 -4.34 15.90 -1.60
C ASP A 194 -3.60 16.16 -2.92
N ARG A 195 -2.86 17.26 -3.03
CA ARG A 195 -2.00 17.55 -4.19
C ARG A 195 -0.95 16.47 -4.40
N LYS A 196 -0.26 16.04 -3.33
CA LYS A 196 0.72 14.94 -3.37
C LYS A 196 0.07 13.60 -3.72
N ASN A 197 -1.12 13.32 -3.20
CA ASN A 197 -1.88 12.12 -3.52
C ASN A 197 -2.24 12.10 -5.01
N GLN A 198 -2.76 13.20 -5.57
CA GLN A 198 -3.06 13.31 -7.01
C GLN A 198 -1.81 13.12 -7.88
N GLU A 199 -0.66 13.69 -7.46
CA GLU A 199 0.63 13.52 -8.14
C GLU A 199 1.06 12.04 -8.15
N LEU A 200 1.05 11.37 -7.00
CA LEU A 200 1.34 9.94 -6.87
C LEU A 200 0.38 9.08 -7.69
N ASP A 201 -0.91 9.40 -7.69
CA ASP A 201 -1.95 8.68 -8.41
C ASP A 201 -1.74 8.79 -9.94
N SER A 202 -1.29 9.96 -10.43
CA SER A 202 -0.88 10.15 -11.83
C SER A 202 0.35 9.31 -12.19
N MET A 203 1.35 9.23 -11.30
CA MET A 203 2.55 8.40 -11.49
C MET A 203 2.23 6.90 -11.48
N ILE A 204 1.27 6.47 -10.65
CA ILE A 204 0.77 5.08 -10.61
C ILE A 204 0.06 4.74 -11.92
N LYS A 205 -0.85 5.60 -12.39
CA LYS A 205 -1.57 5.43 -13.67
C LYS A 205 -0.61 5.34 -14.86
N GLN A 206 0.42 6.20 -14.91
CA GLN A 206 1.45 6.16 -15.94
C GLN A 206 2.26 4.85 -15.90
N LYS A 207 2.73 4.43 -14.70
CA LYS A 207 3.47 3.16 -14.53
C LYS A 207 2.63 1.94 -14.93
N ALA A 208 1.35 1.91 -14.59
CA ALA A 208 0.44 0.83 -14.98
C ALA A 208 0.23 0.74 -16.51
N LEU A 209 0.28 1.87 -17.22
CA LEU A 209 0.26 1.94 -18.69
C LEU A 209 1.55 1.36 -19.30
N ASP A 210 2.70 1.67 -18.71
CA ASP A 210 4.01 1.17 -19.18
C ASP A 210 4.20 -0.33 -18.84
N GLU A 211 3.62 -0.81 -17.74
CA GLU A 211 3.52 -2.24 -17.40
C GLU A 211 2.63 -3.00 -18.39
N LYS A 212 1.44 -2.47 -18.73
CA LYS A 212 0.55 -3.01 -19.77
C LYS A 212 1.15 -3.03 -21.17
N ARG A 213 2.23 -2.28 -21.42
CA ARG A 213 3.03 -2.30 -22.66
C ARG A 213 4.20 -3.28 -22.60
N SER A 214 4.71 -3.59 -21.40
CA SER A 214 5.91 -4.42 -21.21
C SER A 214 5.64 -5.92 -21.10
N GLN A 215 4.43 -6.34 -20.73
CA GLN A 215 4.03 -7.75 -20.76
C GLN A 215 3.75 -8.21 -22.20
N PRO A 216 4.35 -9.33 -22.68
CA PRO A 216 4.08 -9.82 -24.02
C PRO A 216 2.65 -10.39 -24.12
N LYS A 217 1.73 -9.67 -24.77
CA LYS A 217 0.33 -10.14 -24.95
C LYS A 217 0.16 -11.17 -26.06
N THR A 218 1.20 -11.41 -26.85
CA THR A 218 1.19 -12.37 -27.96
C THR A 218 2.54 -13.07 -28.05
N PHE A 219 2.56 -14.27 -28.61
CA PHE A 219 3.81 -15.02 -28.84
C PHE A 219 4.84 -14.21 -29.66
N SER A 220 4.38 -13.42 -30.65
CA SER A 220 5.25 -12.53 -31.44
C SER A 220 6.02 -11.52 -30.56
N HIS A 221 5.33 -10.91 -29.58
CA HIS A 221 5.99 -10.01 -28.63
C HIS A 221 6.96 -10.76 -27.72
N ALA A 222 6.62 -11.98 -27.26
CA ALA A 222 7.51 -12.78 -26.42
C ALA A 222 8.77 -13.21 -27.19
N PHE A 223 8.62 -13.59 -28.46
CA PHE A 223 9.71 -14.00 -29.33
C PHE A 223 10.69 -12.85 -29.59
N LYS A 224 10.16 -11.65 -29.89
CA LYS A 224 10.96 -10.42 -30.00
C LYS A 224 11.62 -10.02 -28.68
N ALA A 225 10.92 -10.15 -27.54
CA ALA A 225 11.46 -9.85 -26.22
C ALA A 225 12.60 -10.81 -25.83
N ALA A 226 12.45 -12.12 -26.08
CA ALA A 226 13.51 -13.11 -25.86
C ALA A 226 14.73 -12.86 -26.76
N THR A 227 14.51 -12.59 -28.05
CA THR A 227 15.60 -12.21 -28.98
C THR A 227 16.35 -10.99 -28.48
N LYS A 228 15.63 -9.93 -28.08
CA LYS A 228 16.23 -8.70 -27.55
C LYS A 228 16.97 -8.93 -26.24
N SER A 229 16.42 -9.73 -25.32
CA SER A 229 17.05 -9.98 -24.01
C SER A 229 18.35 -10.78 -24.12
N ILE A 230 18.45 -11.68 -25.11
CA ILE A 230 19.69 -12.40 -25.45
C ILE A 230 20.76 -11.42 -25.98
N HIS A 231 20.38 -10.53 -26.91
CA HIS A 231 21.26 -9.46 -27.40
C HIS A 231 21.69 -8.50 -26.28
N ASP A 232 20.78 -8.13 -25.38
CA ASP A 232 21.07 -7.22 -24.26
C ASP A 232 21.96 -7.90 -23.20
N PHE A 233 21.84 -9.21 -22.96
CA PHE A 233 22.73 -9.98 -22.08
C PHE A 233 24.11 -10.28 -22.69
N ALA A 234 24.21 -10.37 -24.02
CA ALA A 234 25.51 -10.50 -24.70
C ALA A 234 26.45 -9.31 -24.38
N LYS A 235 25.91 -8.11 -24.15
CA LYS A 235 26.69 -6.89 -23.85
C LYS A 235 27.52 -7.00 -22.57
N PRO A 236 26.95 -7.23 -21.36
CA PRO A 236 27.73 -7.39 -20.14
C PRO A 236 28.64 -8.63 -20.19
N LEU A 237 28.22 -9.72 -20.87
CA LEU A 237 29.07 -10.90 -21.04
C LEU A 237 30.35 -10.57 -21.83
N ILE A 238 30.22 -9.95 -23.00
CA ILE A 238 31.37 -9.50 -23.82
C ILE A 238 32.20 -8.45 -23.07
N SER A 239 31.56 -7.57 -22.28
CA SER A 239 32.26 -6.59 -21.46
C SER A 239 33.15 -7.23 -20.39
N LEU A 240 32.68 -8.29 -19.73
CA LEU A 240 33.49 -9.05 -18.77
C LEU A 240 34.62 -9.81 -19.48
N MET A 241 34.36 -10.41 -20.63
CA MET A 241 35.42 -11.07 -21.44
C MET A 241 36.55 -10.09 -21.79
N LYS A 242 36.22 -8.85 -22.17
CA LYS A 242 37.22 -7.79 -22.40
C LYS A 242 37.97 -7.40 -21.12
N ALA A 243 37.26 -7.22 -20.00
CA ALA A 243 37.87 -6.86 -18.72
C ALA A 243 38.83 -7.95 -18.21
N SER A 244 38.52 -9.22 -18.48
CA SER A 244 39.35 -10.39 -18.19
C SER A 244 40.42 -10.70 -19.25
N ALA A 245 40.71 -9.75 -20.16
CA ALA A 245 41.71 -9.86 -21.23
C ALA A 245 41.54 -11.07 -22.16
N TRP A 246 40.31 -11.54 -22.40
CA TRP A 246 40.07 -12.60 -23.39
C TRP A 246 40.24 -12.07 -24.82
N ASP A 247 40.91 -12.86 -25.66
CA ASP A 247 40.86 -12.69 -27.10
C ASP A 247 39.45 -13.07 -27.60
N LEU A 248 38.68 -12.05 -28.01
CA LEU A 248 37.33 -12.22 -28.54
C LEU A 248 37.33 -12.90 -29.91
N ASP A 249 38.38 -12.75 -30.71
CA ASP A 249 38.48 -13.36 -32.03
C ASP A 249 38.74 -14.88 -31.90
N LEU A 250 39.57 -15.30 -30.94
CA LEU A 250 39.69 -16.72 -30.54
C LEU A 250 38.40 -17.26 -29.89
N ALA A 251 37.75 -16.47 -29.02
CA ALA A 251 36.50 -16.90 -28.38
C ALA A 251 35.38 -17.13 -29.41
N VAL A 252 35.27 -16.29 -30.44
CA VAL A 252 34.32 -16.47 -31.55
C VAL A 252 34.60 -17.77 -32.31
N ASN A 253 35.85 -18.04 -32.68
CA ASN A 253 36.24 -19.27 -33.37
C ASN A 253 35.99 -20.53 -32.51
N SER A 254 36.03 -20.40 -31.17
CA SER A 254 35.72 -21.51 -30.24
C SER A 254 34.22 -21.84 -30.13
N ILE A 255 33.34 -20.93 -30.56
CA ILE A 255 31.88 -21.14 -30.57
C ILE A 255 31.48 -21.89 -31.84
N GLU A 256 31.87 -21.35 -32.99
CA GLU A 256 31.67 -21.94 -34.32
C GLU A 256 32.86 -21.52 -35.21
N ASP A 257 33.65 -22.51 -35.63
CA ASP A 257 34.91 -22.29 -36.35
C ASP A 257 34.68 -21.87 -37.82
N SER A 258 35.57 -21.07 -38.38
CA SER A 258 35.67 -20.81 -39.82
C SER A 258 34.42 -20.18 -40.45
N ILE A 259 33.84 -19.18 -39.79
CA ILE A 259 32.79 -18.30 -40.36
C ILE A 259 33.42 -17.02 -40.88
N ASN A 260 33.16 -16.69 -42.15
CA ASN A 260 33.60 -15.45 -42.76
C ASN A 260 32.61 -14.32 -42.45
N TYR A 261 32.92 -13.50 -41.44
CA TYR A 261 32.08 -12.36 -41.05
C TYR A 261 32.33 -11.15 -41.97
N SER A 262 31.30 -10.71 -42.67
CA SER A 262 31.33 -9.59 -43.63
C SER A 262 31.79 -8.26 -43.02
N LYS A 263 31.62 -8.06 -41.71
CA LYS A 263 32.11 -6.91 -40.93
C LYS A 263 32.64 -7.41 -39.59
N ARG A 264 33.75 -6.85 -39.07
CA ARG A 264 34.31 -7.25 -37.75
C ARG A 264 33.28 -7.10 -36.61
N SER A 265 32.39 -6.12 -36.70
CA SER A 265 31.28 -5.90 -35.76
C SER A 265 30.23 -7.01 -35.75
N HIS A 266 30.15 -7.86 -36.79
CA HIS A 266 29.21 -8.98 -36.86
C HIS A 266 29.62 -10.15 -35.96
N LYS A 267 30.88 -10.21 -35.51
CA LYS A 267 31.36 -11.25 -34.56
C LYS A 267 30.55 -11.29 -33.25
N LYS A 268 29.86 -10.19 -32.88
CA LYS A 268 28.90 -10.16 -31.77
C LYS A 268 27.82 -11.26 -31.86
N TYR A 269 27.40 -11.61 -33.08
CA TYR A 269 26.34 -12.58 -33.33
C TYR A 269 26.76 -14.01 -32.94
N ALA A 270 28.07 -14.31 -32.87
CA ALA A 270 28.55 -15.60 -32.34
C ALA A 270 28.17 -15.78 -30.86
N PHE A 271 28.32 -14.72 -30.06
CA PHE A 271 27.94 -14.74 -28.65
C PHE A 271 26.42 -14.82 -28.48
N GLU A 272 25.64 -14.12 -29.31
CA GLU A 272 24.17 -14.25 -29.34
C GLU A 272 23.74 -15.68 -29.70
N ALA A 273 24.36 -16.30 -30.72
CA ALA A 273 24.11 -17.69 -31.11
C ALA A 273 24.46 -18.69 -29.99
N TYR A 274 25.61 -18.50 -29.32
CA TYR A 274 26.00 -19.27 -28.14
C TYR A 274 24.95 -19.18 -27.03
N LEU A 275 24.52 -17.96 -26.68
CA LEU A 275 23.53 -17.72 -25.65
C LEU A 275 22.19 -18.37 -25.99
N SER A 276 21.68 -18.18 -27.21
CA SER A 276 20.47 -18.86 -27.69
C SER A 276 20.62 -20.38 -27.60
N ARG A 277 21.72 -20.96 -28.08
CA ARG A 277 21.96 -22.41 -28.03
C ARG A 277 21.96 -22.94 -26.59
N ARG A 278 22.49 -22.21 -25.61
CA ARG A 278 22.46 -22.59 -24.18
C ARG A 278 21.07 -22.39 -23.55
N MET A 279 20.40 -21.27 -23.85
CA MET A 279 19.07 -20.96 -23.32
C MET A 279 17.98 -21.90 -23.84
N PHE A 280 18.03 -22.29 -25.12
CA PHE A 280 17.11 -23.25 -25.74
C PHE A 280 17.60 -24.72 -25.68
N HIS A 281 18.74 -25.02 -25.03
CA HIS A 281 19.18 -26.41 -24.83
C HIS A 281 18.18 -27.22 -24.00
N GLY A 282 17.83 -28.44 -24.43
CA GLY A 282 16.86 -29.26 -23.70
C GLY A 282 15.46 -28.63 -23.63
N PHE A 283 15.07 -27.88 -24.67
CA PHE A 283 13.75 -27.27 -24.76
C PHE A 283 12.66 -28.34 -24.64
N SER A 284 11.83 -28.22 -23.60
CA SER A 284 10.70 -29.11 -23.35
C SER A 284 9.47 -28.24 -23.16
N ILE A 285 8.46 -28.47 -24.00
CA ILE A 285 7.17 -27.79 -23.90
C ILE A 285 6.43 -28.45 -22.74
N LYS A 286 6.46 -27.79 -21.59
CA LYS A 286 5.71 -28.16 -20.39
C LYS A 286 4.74 -27.04 -20.08
N TYR A 287 3.57 -27.37 -19.53
CA TYR A 287 2.68 -26.35 -19.00
C TYR A 287 3.35 -25.68 -17.81
N LEU A 288 3.40 -24.34 -17.82
CA LEU A 288 4.24 -23.53 -16.95
C LEU A 288 3.39 -22.40 -16.37
N SER A 289 3.37 -22.23 -15.04
CA SER A 289 2.70 -21.08 -14.43
C SER A 289 3.38 -19.79 -14.89
N LEU A 290 2.61 -18.94 -15.57
CA LEU A 290 3.02 -17.60 -15.98
C LEU A 290 2.67 -16.54 -14.94
N ASP A 291 1.59 -16.78 -14.19
CA ASP A 291 0.98 -15.82 -13.29
C ASP A 291 1.96 -15.30 -12.23
N ASP A 292 2.78 -16.18 -11.67
CA ASP A 292 3.70 -15.85 -10.60
C ASP A 292 4.83 -14.94 -11.12
N ILE A 293 5.42 -15.27 -12.28
CA ILE A 293 6.57 -14.53 -12.85
C ILE A 293 6.18 -13.21 -13.53
N LEU A 294 4.96 -13.10 -14.06
CA LEU A 294 4.49 -11.90 -14.75
C LEU A 294 4.08 -10.78 -13.79
N ARG A 295 3.80 -11.10 -12.51
CA ARG A 295 3.51 -10.12 -11.44
C ARG A 295 4.74 -9.29 -11.04
N PHE A 296 5.93 -9.90 -11.02
CA PHE A 296 7.16 -9.21 -10.60
C PHE A 296 7.72 -8.28 -11.68
N LYS A 297 8.11 -7.07 -11.28
CA LYS A 297 8.79 -6.11 -12.17
C LYS A 297 10.23 -6.55 -12.45
N ASP A 298 11.05 -6.71 -11.41
CA ASP A 298 12.34 -7.40 -11.55
C ASP A 298 12.13 -8.91 -11.37
N PRO A 299 12.45 -9.76 -12.37
CA PRO A 299 12.41 -11.21 -12.19
C PRO A 299 13.34 -11.74 -11.10
N PHE A 300 14.31 -10.95 -10.61
CA PHE A 300 15.11 -11.33 -9.45
C PHE A 300 14.30 -11.34 -8.15
N ASP A 301 13.29 -10.48 -8.00
CA ASP A 301 12.42 -10.46 -6.80
C ASP A 301 11.63 -11.77 -6.70
N ALA A 302 11.15 -12.30 -7.84
CA ALA A 302 10.48 -13.61 -7.92
C ALA A 302 11.36 -14.77 -7.43
N LEU A 303 12.69 -14.66 -7.57
CA LEU A 303 13.65 -15.67 -7.10
C LEU A 303 13.95 -15.56 -5.60
N ILE A 304 13.75 -14.37 -5.02
CA ILE A 304 13.84 -14.17 -3.57
C ILE A 304 12.58 -14.69 -2.88
N GLU A 305 11.40 -14.40 -3.43
CA GLU A 305 10.11 -14.81 -2.85
C GLU A 305 9.83 -16.31 -3.07
N TYR A 306 10.15 -16.85 -4.25
CA TYR A 306 9.89 -18.25 -4.62
C TYR A 306 11.17 -18.98 -5.10
N PRO A 307 12.15 -19.21 -4.20
CA PRO A 307 13.46 -19.79 -4.54
C PRO A 307 13.41 -21.25 -5.03
N ASP A 308 12.30 -21.97 -4.85
CA ASP A 308 12.10 -23.33 -5.36
C ASP A 308 11.01 -23.46 -6.44
N SER A 309 10.60 -22.32 -7.00
CA SER A 309 9.76 -22.28 -8.20
C SER A 309 10.43 -22.99 -9.38
N GLU A 310 9.61 -23.43 -10.35
CA GLU A 310 10.14 -24.00 -11.60
C GLU A 310 11.00 -22.98 -12.37
N PHE A 311 10.69 -21.68 -12.27
CA PHE A 311 11.52 -20.60 -12.82
C PHE A 311 12.88 -20.47 -12.12
N ALA A 312 12.91 -20.64 -10.79
CA ALA A 312 14.16 -20.68 -10.03
C ALA A 312 15.04 -21.87 -10.46
N LYS A 313 14.46 -23.08 -10.53
CA LYS A 313 15.15 -24.28 -11.03
C LYS A 313 15.68 -24.09 -12.46
N PHE A 314 14.88 -23.47 -13.34
CA PHE A 314 15.30 -23.08 -14.68
C PHE A 314 16.47 -22.09 -14.66
N CYS A 315 16.40 -21.02 -13.87
CA CYS A 315 17.50 -20.06 -13.72
C CYS A 315 18.79 -20.73 -13.24
N ARG A 316 18.72 -21.62 -12.24
CA ARG A 316 19.87 -22.40 -11.75
C ARG A 316 20.49 -23.24 -12.87
N SER A 317 19.67 -24.07 -13.53
CA SER A 317 20.12 -24.95 -14.63
C SER A 317 20.70 -24.17 -15.81
N LYS A 318 20.03 -23.11 -16.26
CA LYS A 318 20.44 -22.33 -17.42
C LYS A 318 21.66 -21.46 -17.15
N TYR A 319 21.81 -20.93 -15.95
CA TYR A 319 23.01 -20.17 -15.58
C TYR A 319 24.27 -21.03 -15.72
N LEU A 320 24.24 -22.25 -15.19
CA LEU A 320 25.37 -23.18 -15.21
C LEU A 320 25.76 -23.67 -16.63
N LEU A 321 24.84 -23.56 -17.59
CA LEU A 321 25.04 -23.83 -19.02
C LEU A 321 25.53 -22.60 -19.80
N VAL A 322 25.04 -21.40 -19.45
CA VAL A 322 25.37 -20.12 -20.09
C VAL A 322 26.72 -19.58 -19.65
N VAL A 323 27.02 -19.63 -18.36
CA VAL A 323 28.32 -19.22 -17.81
C VAL A 323 29.10 -20.47 -17.42
N HIS A 324 30.10 -20.79 -18.24
CA HIS A 324 30.98 -21.93 -18.00
C HIS A 324 31.92 -21.65 -16.83
N SER A 325 32.42 -22.68 -16.13
CA SER A 325 33.36 -22.50 -15.00
C SER A 325 34.58 -21.66 -15.39
N ARG A 326 35.19 -21.93 -16.55
CA ARG A 326 36.28 -21.13 -17.13
C ARG A 326 35.94 -19.63 -17.31
N MET A 327 34.68 -19.30 -17.59
CA MET A 327 34.24 -17.90 -17.69
C MET A 327 34.19 -17.27 -16.29
N GLU A 328 33.59 -17.93 -15.29
CA GLU A 328 33.56 -17.42 -13.91
C GLU A 328 34.97 -17.23 -13.32
N THR A 329 35.86 -18.21 -13.48
CA THR A 329 37.25 -18.10 -13.01
C THR A 329 37.97 -16.90 -13.65
N ALA A 330 37.68 -16.59 -14.91
CA ALA A 330 38.26 -15.42 -15.57
C ALA A 330 37.58 -14.09 -15.15
N PHE A 331 36.26 -14.08 -14.95
CA PHE A 331 35.50 -12.87 -14.63
C PHE A 331 35.62 -12.47 -13.16
N PHE A 332 35.76 -13.44 -12.26
CA PHE A 332 35.67 -13.26 -10.81
C PHE A 332 36.90 -13.77 -10.03
N GLY A 333 37.79 -14.53 -10.66
CA GLY A 333 38.95 -15.16 -10.00
C GLY A 333 38.63 -16.41 -9.17
N ASN A 334 37.35 -16.76 -8.99
CA ASN A 334 36.88 -17.88 -8.18
C ASN A 334 35.68 -18.60 -8.83
N LEU A 335 35.07 -19.54 -8.09
CA LEU A 335 33.85 -20.27 -8.48
C LEU A 335 32.76 -20.17 -7.39
N ASP A 336 32.81 -19.13 -6.57
CA ASP A 336 31.92 -18.97 -5.42
C ASP A 336 30.49 -18.75 -5.89
N GLN A 337 30.32 -17.98 -6.98
CA GLN A 337 29.02 -17.75 -7.62
C GLN A 337 28.42 -19.06 -8.16
N ARG A 338 29.19 -19.88 -8.89
CA ARG A 338 28.79 -21.23 -9.32
C ARG A 338 28.38 -22.11 -8.16
N SER A 339 29.18 -22.11 -7.09
CA SER A 339 28.97 -22.97 -5.92
C SER A 339 27.68 -22.58 -5.20
N PHE A 340 27.40 -21.29 -5.07
CA PHE A 340 26.15 -20.78 -4.52
C PHE A 340 24.92 -21.11 -5.40
N VAL A 341 25.05 -21.07 -6.73
CA VAL A 341 23.97 -21.50 -7.64
C VAL A 341 23.74 -23.01 -7.56
N LEU A 342 24.80 -23.81 -7.43
CA LEU A 342 24.72 -25.26 -7.24
C LEU A 342 24.06 -25.63 -5.90
N SER A 343 24.28 -24.85 -4.84
CA SER A 343 23.62 -25.03 -3.54
C SER A 343 22.18 -24.50 -3.49
N GLY A 344 21.56 -24.16 -4.63
CA GLY A 344 20.19 -23.67 -4.71
C GLY A 344 20.03 -22.14 -4.68
N GLY A 345 21.09 -21.38 -4.47
CA GLY A 345 21.04 -19.93 -4.31
C GLY A 345 20.90 -19.13 -5.61
N HIS A 346 20.47 -17.87 -5.47
CA HIS A 346 20.40 -16.88 -6.55
C HIS A 346 21.29 -15.69 -6.20
N PRO A 347 22.52 -15.59 -6.75
CA PRO A 347 23.49 -14.58 -6.34
C PRO A 347 23.07 -13.18 -6.80
N ARG A 348 23.13 -12.21 -5.89
CA ARG A 348 22.76 -10.81 -6.15
C ARG A 348 23.91 -10.03 -6.81
N THR A 349 24.41 -10.53 -7.93
CA THR A 349 25.48 -9.87 -8.71
C THR A 349 24.93 -9.26 -10.00
N PRO A 350 25.53 -8.17 -10.54
CA PRO A 350 25.02 -7.51 -11.74
C PRO A 350 24.92 -8.43 -12.96
N LEU A 351 25.87 -9.35 -13.15
CA LEU A 351 25.82 -10.35 -14.23
C LEU A 351 24.64 -11.31 -14.03
N TYR A 352 24.43 -11.82 -12.81
CA TYR A 352 23.34 -12.76 -12.56
C TYR A 352 21.97 -12.08 -12.69
N GLN A 353 21.81 -10.85 -12.21
CA GLN A 353 20.57 -10.09 -12.41
C GLN A 353 20.28 -9.80 -13.90
N ALA A 354 21.31 -9.49 -14.70
CA ALA A 354 21.16 -9.37 -16.15
C ALA A 354 20.78 -10.71 -16.81
N PHE A 355 21.39 -11.81 -16.37
CA PHE A 355 21.04 -13.16 -16.81
C PHE A 355 19.57 -13.51 -16.48
N VAL A 356 19.10 -13.21 -15.27
CA VAL A 356 17.73 -13.48 -14.84
C VAL A 356 16.69 -12.71 -15.67
N LYS A 357 17.03 -11.50 -16.13
CA LYS A 357 16.19 -10.73 -17.08
C LYS A 357 16.09 -11.42 -18.44
N MET A 358 17.19 -11.96 -18.96
CA MET A 358 17.17 -12.81 -20.17
C MET A 358 16.37 -14.11 -19.94
N ALA A 359 16.59 -14.77 -18.79
CA ALA A 359 15.89 -16.00 -18.43
C ALA A 359 14.38 -15.81 -18.35
N LYS A 360 13.88 -14.70 -17.79
CA LYS A 360 12.44 -14.36 -17.77
C LYS A 360 11.85 -14.36 -19.18
N CYS A 361 12.49 -13.71 -20.15
CA CYS A 361 11.94 -13.62 -21.49
C CYS A 361 11.91 -14.98 -22.21
N VAL A 362 12.94 -15.82 -22.03
CA VAL A 362 12.96 -17.18 -22.60
C VAL A 362 11.94 -18.09 -21.91
N TRP A 363 11.76 -17.95 -20.59
CA TRP A 363 10.75 -18.67 -19.81
C TRP A 363 9.32 -18.33 -20.23
N VAL A 364 9.02 -17.03 -20.37
CA VAL A 364 7.71 -16.56 -20.85
C VAL A 364 7.44 -17.04 -22.28
N LEU A 365 8.46 -17.05 -23.15
CA LEU A 365 8.35 -17.63 -24.49
C LEU A 365 8.05 -19.13 -24.47
N GLN A 366 8.71 -19.89 -23.58
CA GLN A 366 8.47 -21.32 -23.38
C GLN A 366 7.05 -21.60 -22.90
N ALA A 367 6.59 -20.87 -21.89
CA ALA A 367 5.25 -21.02 -21.35
C ALA A 367 4.17 -20.65 -22.38
N MET A 368 4.37 -19.58 -23.16
CA MET A 368 3.46 -19.22 -24.26
C MET A 368 3.50 -20.21 -25.43
N ALA A 369 4.61 -20.93 -25.66
CA ALA A 369 4.60 -22.04 -26.60
C ALA A 369 3.73 -23.21 -26.08
N ALA A 370 3.73 -23.44 -24.76
CA ALA A 370 3.00 -24.52 -24.11
C ALA A 370 1.51 -24.25 -23.83
N SER A 371 1.11 -22.98 -23.72
CA SER A 371 -0.26 -22.57 -23.42
C SER A 371 -1.17 -22.46 -24.66
N ASN A 372 -0.66 -22.71 -25.87
CA ASN A 372 -1.47 -22.73 -27.08
C ASN A 372 -2.01 -24.14 -27.33
N ASP A 373 -3.31 -24.25 -27.61
CA ASP A 373 -3.97 -25.54 -27.92
C ASP A 373 -3.36 -26.22 -29.17
N SER A 374 -2.77 -25.44 -30.07
CA SER A 374 -2.02 -25.96 -31.20
C SER A 374 -0.62 -26.40 -30.77
N LYS A 375 -0.27 -27.67 -31.04
CA LYS A 375 1.09 -28.23 -30.86
C LYS A 375 2.16 -27.26 -31.38
N ALA A 376 2.90 -26.64 -30.46
CA ALA A 376 4.06 -25.83 -30.80
C ALA A 376 5.28 -26.71 -31.08
N GLU A 377 6.12 -26.29 -32.03
CA GLU A 377 7.35 -26.97 -32.41
C GLU A 377 8.48 -25.94 -32.50
N ILE A 378 9.60 -26.19 -31.84
CA ILE A 378 10.82 -25.40 -31.99
C ILE A 378 11.68 -26.03 -33.08
N PHE A 379 12.22 -25.23 -34.00
CA PHE A 379 13.12 -25.73 -35.04
C PHE A 379 14.42 -24.92 -35.08
N GLY A 380 15.53 -25.63 -35.30
CA GLY A 380 16.84 -25.04 -35.52
C GLY A 380 17.25 -25.14 -36.98
N VAL A 381 18.08 -24.21 -37.42
CA VAL A 381 18.67 -24.21 -38.77
C VAL A 381 20.13 -24.65 -38.67
N GLN A 382 20.56 -25.55 -39.57
CA GLN A 382 21.95 -26.03 -39.59
C GLN A 382 22.85 -25.07 -40.35
N ARG A 383 24.13 -25.05 -39.97
CA ARG A 383 25.17 -24.35 -40.74
C ARG A 383 25.31 -24.99 -42.13
N GLY A 384 25.52 -24.16 -43.14
CA GLY A 384 25.67 -24.58 -44.53
C GLY A 384 24.35 -24.83 -45.27
N SER A 385 23.21 -24.83 -44.58
CA SER A 385 21.88 -24.87 -45.21
C SER A 385 21.65 -23.66 -46.11
N GLU A 386 20.87 -23.85 -47.17
CA GLU A 386 20.43 -22.77 -48.06
C GLU A 386 19.44 -21.84 -47.34
N PHE A 387 19.54 -20.53 -47.61
CA PHE A 387 18.64 -19.55 -47.02
C PHE A 387 17.22 -19.65 -47.60
N SER A 388 16.20 -19.64 -46.73
CA SER A 388 14.80 -19.66 -47.14
C SER A 388 13.98 -18.63 -46.37
N GLU A 389 13.50 -17.60 -47.07
CA GLU A 389 12.71 -16.51 -46.50
C GLU A 389 11.37 -16.97 -45.88
N LEU A 390 10.90 -18.18 -46.19
CA LEU A 390 9.67 -18.73 -45.62
C LEU A 390 9.80 -18.98 -44.10
N TYR A 391 10.95 -19.48 -43.65
CA TYR A 391 11.19 -19.88 -42.26
C TYR A 391 12.49 -19.32 -41.66
N MET A 392 13.24 -18.49 -42.38
CA MET A 392 14.45 -17.81 -41.93
C MET A 392 14.37 -16.28 -42.06
N GLU A 393 15.04 -15.57 -41.17
CA GLU A 393 15.20 -14.12 -41.15
C GLU A 393 16.69 -13.78 -41.01
N ASP A 394 17.23 -12.96 -41.90
CA ASP A 394 18.62 -12.51 -41.82
C ASP A 394 18.78 -11.48 -40.69
N VAL A 395 19.77 -11.66 -39.80
CA VAL A 395 20.07 -10.70 -38.72
C VAL A 395 20.78 -9.44 -39.20
N VAL A 396 21.31 -9.46 -40.43
CA VAL A 396 21.87 -8.29 -41.10
C VAL A 396 20.78 -7.65 -41.94
N GLU A 397 19.95 -6.82 -41.30
CA GLU A 397 19.13 -5.85 -42.01
C GLU A 397 20.05 -4.78 -42.61
N ASP A 398 20.31 -4.86 -43.92
CA ASP A 398 20.86 -3.71 -44.65
C ASP A 398 19.79 -2.61 -44.67
N LYS A 399 19.95 -1.65 -43.76
CA LYS A 399 19.12 -0.44 -43.69
C LYS A 399 19.46 0.60 -44.77
N ASP A 400 20.46 0.28 -45.59
CA ASP A 400 21.14 1.20 -46.49
C ASP A 400 21.62 0.45 -47.74
N ASP A 401 20.72 -0.31 -48.38
CA ASP A 401 20.78 -0.51 -49.84
C ASP A 401 19.47 -1.07 -50.42
N THR A 402 19.24 -0.81 -51.71
CA THR A 402 18.06 -1.31 -52.44
C THR A 402 18.01 -2.84 -52.49
N PRO A 403 16.84 -3.49 -52.31
CA PRO A 403 16.74 -4.94 -52.36
C PRO A 403 16.98 -5.44 -53.79
N LYS A 404 18.17 -5.99 -54.05
CA LYS A 404 18.43 -6.79 -55.26
C LYS A 404 17.86 -8.21 -55.03
N PRO A 405 16.74 -8.60 -55.65
CA PRO A 405 16.01 -9.81 -55.30
C PRO A 405 16.77 -11.13 -55.56
N ASN A 406 17.89 -11.07 -56.28
CA ASN A 406 18.65 -12.25 -56.73
C ASN A 406 20.01 -12.44 -56.02
N SER A 407 20.34 -11.67 -54.97
CA SER A 407 21.64 -11.81 -54.28
C SER A 407 21.64 -12.81 -53.12
N LYS A 408 20.54 -12.92 -52.36
CA LYS A 408 20.47 -13.77 -51.16
C LYS A 408 20.26 -15.27 -51.45
N SER A 409 19.80 -15.64 -52.65
CA SER A 409 19.52 -17.03 -53.05
C SER A 409 20.76 -17.93 -53.15
N ARG A 410 21.97 -17.36 -53.14
CA ARG A 410 23.24 -18.12 -53.08
C ARG A 410 23.85 -18.16 -51.69
N LEU A 411 23.32 -17.41 -50.72
CA LEU A 411 23.87 -17.33 -49.39
C LEU A 411 23.47 -18.55 -48.56
N ARG A 412 24.43 -19.07 -47.80
CA ARG A 412 24.24 -20.18 -46.86
C ARG A 412 24.20 -19.66 -45.44
N VAL A 413 23.57 -20.43 -44.56
CA VAL A 413 23.51 -20.12 -43.14
C VAL A 413 24.88 -20.33 -42.50
N GLY A 414 25.50 -19.25 -42.01
CA GLY A 414 26.72 -19.31 -41.22
C GLY A 414 26.44 -19.66 -39.75
N LEU A 415 25.43 -19.01 -39.16
CA LEU A 415 25.00 -19.22 -37.77
C LEU A 415 23.48 -19.20 -37.64
N MET A 416 22.93 -20.00 -36.73
CA MET A 416 21.61 -19.77 -36.16
C MET A 416 21.74 -18.87 -34.92
N ILE A 417 21.17 -17.67 -34.98
CA ILE A 417 21.19 -16.68 -33.89
C ILE A 417 20.01 -16.88 -32.95
N MET A 418 18.84 -17.26 -33.47
CA MET A 418 17.64 -17.58 -32.70
C MET A 418 16.90 -18.75 -33.37
N PRO A 419 16.50 -19.80 -32.64
CA PRO A 419 15.66 -20.86 -33.20
C PRO A 419 14.30 -20.31 -33.65
N GLY A 420 13.70 -20.94 -34.66
CA GLY A 420 12.36 -20.63 -35.12
C GLY A 420 11.31 -21.42 -34.34
N PHE A 421 10.05 -20.98 -34.45
CA PHE A 421 8.91 -21.65 -33.84
C PHE A 421 7.77 -21.81 -34.83
N LYS A 422 7.10 -22.96 -34.80
CA LYS A 422 5.85 -23.21 -35.51
C LYS A 422 4.75 -23.43 -34.48
N ILE A 423 3.67 -22.66 -34.58
CA ILE A 423 2.53 -22.71 -33.66
C ILE A 423 1.28 -22.84 -34.52
N GLY A 424 0.76 -24.07 -34.60
CA GLY A 424 -0.27 -24.43 -35.57
C GLY A 424 0.21 -24.15 -37.00
N GLN A 425 -0.44 -23.18 -37.65
CA GLN A 425 -0.09 -22.72 -39.00
C GLN A 425 0.89 -21.52 -39.02
N THR A 426 1.13 -20.86 -37.89
CA THR A 426 1.99 -19.67 -37.83
C THR A 426 3.46 -20.07 -37.70
N VAL A 427 4.32 -19.54 -38.57
CA VAL A 427 5.78 -19.73 -38.51
C VAL A 427 6.46 -18.44 -38.07
N PHE A 428 7.13 -18.50 -36.91
CA PHE A 428 8.08 -17.50 -36.43
C PHE A 428 9.46 -17.91 -36.94
N ARG A 429 10.01 -17.09 -37.83
CA ARG A 429 11.24 -17.41 -38.58
C ARG A 429 12.45 -17.52 -37.65
N SER A 430 13.33 -18.48 -37.92
CA SER A 430 14.62 -18.59 -37.25
C SER A 430 15.52 -17.44 -37.70
N ARG A 431 16.12 -16.72 -36.76
CA ARG A 431 17.06 -15.64 -37.08
C ARG A 431 18.43 -16.24 -37.36
N VAL A 432 18.98 -15.97 -38.54
CA VAL A 432 20.23 -16.55 -39.04
C VAL A 432 21.21 -15.46 -39.47
N TYR A 433 22.50 -15.75 -39.35
CA TYR A 433 23.55 -14.96 -39.99
C TYR A 433 23.96 -15.65 -41.29
N LEU A 434 23.95 -14.89 -42.40
CA LEU A 434 24.27 -15.41 -43.72
C LEU A 434 25.75 -15.24 -44.08
N THR A 435 26.29 -16.22 -44.80
CA THR A 435 27.64 -16.21 -45.36
C THR A 435 27.59 -16.63 -46.83
N SER A 436 28.53 -16.11 -47.62
CA SER A 436 28.76 -16.46 -49.02
C SER A 436 29.55 -17.76 -49.17
#